data_AF-A0A800BSV4-F1
#
_entry.id   AF-A0A800BSV4-F1
#
_cell.length_a   1.000
_cell.length_b   1.000
_cell.length_c   1.000
_cell.angle_alpha   90.00
_cell.angle_beta   90.00
_cell.angle_gamma   90.00
#
_symmetry.space_group_name_H-M   'P 1'
#
loop_
_entity.id
_entity.type
_entity.pdbx_description
1 polymer ?
#
loop_
_entity_poly.entity_id
_entity_poly.type
_entity_poly.pdbx_seq_one_letter_code
_entity_poly.pdbx_strand_id
1 'polypeptide(L)'
;MDVQGQIEKAAALIANSGYAVALTGAGISTPSGIPDFRSPGSGLWEKVNPMLVASLLTFRLRPQAFYEWARPLAEQLLRAEPNPAHRALAELEEMGLLRAVITQNIDGLHQRAGSRRVLELHGHLREATCLKCRRIVPTQGMIERFLDTGEVPRCQCGGVL
;
A
#
# COMPACT_ATOMS: atom_id res chain seq x y z
N MET A 1 -2.87 -22.27 -24.10
CA MET A 1 -1.82 -22.56 -23.09
C MET A 1 -2.51 -22.62 -21.76
N ASP A 2 -2.31 -23.70 -21.01
CA ASP A 2 -2.75 -23.77 -19.63
C ASP A 2 -1.91 -22.83 -18.75
N VAL A 3 -2.34 -22.63 -17.51
CA VAL A 3 -1.64 -21.77 -16.54
C VAL A 3 -0.20 -22.27 -16.30
N GLN A 4 -0.01 -23.59 -16.29
CA GLN A 4 1.31 -24.19 -16.06
C GLN A 4 2.32 -23.78 -17.14
N GLY A 5 1.95 -23.91 -18.43
CA GLY A 5 2.82 -23.50 -19.53
C GLY A 5 3.07 -21.99 -19.57
N GLN A 6 2.15 -21.16 -19.07
CA GLN A 6 2.38 -19.72 -18.92
C GLN A 6 3.39 -19.41 -17.80
N ILE A 7 3.30 -20.12 -16.67
CA ILE A 7 4.25 -19.99 -15.55
C ILE A 7 5.65 -20.39 -16.00
N GLU A 8 5.79 -21.53 -16.68
CA GLU A 8 7.09 -22.00 -17.21
C GLU A 8 7.71 -21.00 -18.18
N LYS A 9 6.89 -20.43 -19.07
CA LYS A 9 7.33 -19.37 -19.97
C LYS A 9 7.79 -18.12 -19.21
N ALA A 10 7.07 -17.70 -18.19
CA ALA A 10 7.45 -16.54 -17.38
C ALA A 10 8.75 -16.79 -16.61
N ALA A 11 8.92 -17.98 -16.02
CA ALA A 11 10.14 -18.38 -15.34
C ALA A 11 11.35 -18.36 -16.28
N ALA A 12 11.21 -18.90 -17.50
CA ALA A 12 12.26 -18.85 -18.51
C ALA A 12 12.64 -17.41 -18.90
N LEU A 13 11.66 -16.52 -19.05
CA LEU A 13 11.93 -15.11 -19.36
C LEU A 13 12.66 -14.38 -18.23
N ILE A 14 12.28 -14.65 -16.98
CA ILE A 14 12.93 -14.06 -15.79
C ILE A 14 14.37 -14.59 -15.66
N ALA A 15 14.57 -15.91 -15.79
CA ALA A 15 15.88 -16.55 -15.67
C ALA A 15 16.89 -16.07 -16.72
N ASN A 16 16.42 -15.74 -17.92
CA ASN A 16 17.27 -15.25 -19.02
C ASN A 16 17.36 -13.71 -19.08
N SER A 17 16.73 -12.99 -18.15
CA SER A 17 16.78 -11.52 -18.12
C SER A 17 18.09 -11.04 -17.50
N GLY A 18 18.73 -10.05 -18.12
CA GLY A 18 19.87 -9.35 -17.51
C GLY A 18 19.46 -8.38 -16.39
N TYR A 19 18.20 -7.92 -16.40
CA TYR A 19 17.69 -6.93 -15.45
C TYR A 19 16.16 -7.00 -15.35
N ALA A 20 15.63 -7.86 -14.48
CA ALA A 20 14.18 -7.91 -14.22
C ALA A 20 13.77 -6.95 -13.10
N VAL A 21 12.59 -6.34 -13.27
CA VAL A 21 11.90 -5.54 -12.24
C VAL A 21 10.45 -5.97 -12.15
N ALA A 22 9.85 -5.86 -10.96
CA ALA A 22 8.45 -6.17 -10.75
C ALA A 22 7.68 -4.86 -10.55
N LEU A 23 6.57 -4.67 -11.27
CA LEU A 23 5.60 -3.61 -11.01
C LEU A 23 4.37 -4.21 -10.31
N THR A 24 4.02 -3.69 -9.14
CA THR A 24 2.93 -4.22 -8.32
C THR A 24 1.88 -3.15 -7.99
N GLY A 25 0.66 -3.61 -7.74
CA GLY A 25 -0.47 -2.81 -7.29
C GLY A 25 -1.37 -3.60 -6.36
N ALA A 26 -2.56 -3.07 -6.03
CA ALA A 26 -3.40 -3.60 -4.95
C ALA A 26 -3.74 -5.09 -5.09
N GLY A 27 -3.83 -5.61 -6.33
CA GLY A 27 -4.09 -7.03 -6.60
C GLY A 27 -3.14 -8.01 -5.89
N ILE A 28 -1.87 -7.65 -5.68
CA ILE A 28 -0.92 -8.54 -4.97
C ILE A 28 -1.22 -8.63 -3.47
N SER A 29 -1.91 -7.63 -2.91
CA SER A 29 -2.24 -7.52 -1.49
C SER A 29 -3.65 -8.02 -1.15
N THR A 30 -4.48 -8.36 -2.16
CA THR A 30 -5.83 -8.92 -1.92
C THR A 30 -5.82 -10.24 -1.16
N PRO A 31 -4.89 -11.20 -1.40
CA PRO A 31 -4.81 -12.41 -0.59
C PRO A 31 -4.31 -12.16 0.84
N SER A 32 -3.77 -10.96 1.12
CA SER A 32 -3.39 -10.51 2.46
C SER A 32 -4.55 -9.83 3.21
N GLY A 33 -5.75 -9.80 2.64
CA GLY A 33 -6.95 -9.22 3.26
C GLY A 33 -7.14 -7.72 2.99
N ILE A 34 -6.31 -7.10 2.15
CA ILE A 34 -6.45 -5.70 1.76
C ILE A 34 -7.28 -5.62 0.48
N PRO A 35 -8.48 -5.01 0.48
CA PRO A 35 -9.30 -4.91 -0.71
C PRO A 35 -8.61 -4.08 -1.79
N ASP A 36 -8.87 -4.39 -3.06
CA ASP A 36 -8.49 -3.48 -4.13
C ASP A 36 -9.51 -2.35 -4.31
N PHE A 37 -9.18 -1.42 -5.20
CA PHE A 37 -9.94 -0.20 -5.39
C PHE A 37 -10.97 -0.27 -6.54
N ARG A 38 -10.79 -1.16 -7.53
CA ARG A 38 -11.42 -1.02 -8.86
C ARG A 38 -12.03 -2.31 -9.41
N SER A 39 -11.86 -3.46 -8.75
CA SER A 39 -12.42 -4.71 -9.25
C SER A 39 -13.95 -4.64 -9.32
N PRO A 40 -14.56 -5.11 -10.42
CA PRO A 40 -16.01 -5.13 -10.55
C PRO A 40 -16.69 -5.93 -9.42
N GLY A 41 -17.71 -5.37 -8.80
CA GLY A 41 -18.51 -5.98 -7.74
C GLY A 41 -17.86 -5.98 -6.34
N SER A 42 -16.58 -5.62 -6.20
CA SER A 42 -15.86 -5.69 -4.92
C SER A 42 -14.97 -4.49 -4.61
N GLY A 43 -14.60 -3.71 -5.62
CA GLY A 43 -13.70 -2.57 -5.52
C GLY A 43 -14.27 -1.44 -4.67
N LEU A 44 -13.41 -0.81 -3.85
CA LEU A 44 -13.83 0.27 -2.94
C LEU A 44 -14.54 1.45 -3.65
N TRP A 45 -14.18 1.76 -4.90
CA TRP A 45 -14.76 2.87 -5.64
C TRP A 45 -16.16 2.64 -6.20
N GLU A 46 -16.68 1.41 -6.14
CA GLU A 46 -18.10 1.18 -6.44
C GLU A 46 -19.02 1.63 -5.28
N LYS A 47 -18.48 1.74 -4.07
CA LYS A 47 -19.23 2.07 -2.84
C LYS A 47 -19.25 3.56 -2.54
N VAL A 48 -18.27 4.31 -3.03
CA VAL A 48 -18.11 5.73 -2.72
C VAL A 48 -17.38 6.46 -3.85
N ASN A 49 -17.79 7.69 -4.13
CA ASN A 49 -17.06 8.55 -5.06
C ASN A 49 -15.70 8.93 -4.44
N PRO A 50 -14.55 8.53 -5.03
CA PRO A 50 -13.23 8.82 -4.49
C PRO A 50 -12.95 10.31 -4.34
N MET A 51 -13.56 11.17 -5.16
CA MET A 51 -13.37 12.62 -5.05
C MET A 51 -13.90 13.20 -3.74
N LEU A 52 -14.91 12.55 -3.14
CA LEU A 52 -15.53 12.99 -1.89
C LEU A 52 -14.78 12.56 -0.64
N VAL A 53 -13.89 11.56 -0.73
CA VAL A 53 -13.24 10.96 0.43
C VAL A 53 -11.71 10.92 0.34
N ALA A 54 -11.15 10.77 -0.86
CA ALA A 54 -9.73 10.49 -1.07
C ALA A 54 -9.03 11.50 -2.00
N SER A 55 -9.60 12.70 -2.17
CA SER A 55 -8.95 13.79 -2.90
C SER A 55 -8.16 14.72 -1.97
N LEU A 56 -7.09 15.33 -2.48
CA LEU A 56 -6.32 16.34 -1.74
C LEU A 56 -7.20 17.52 -1.29
N LEU A 57 -8.17 17.91 -2.11
CA LEU A 57 -9.11 18.98 -1.79
C LEU A 57 -9.97 18.60 -0.58
N THR A 58 -10.56 17.41 -0.60
CA THR A 58 -11.33 16.87 0.54
C THR A 58 -10.46 16.77 1.79
N PHE A 59 -9.24 16.23 1.68
CA PHE A 59 -8.35 16.10 2.84
C PHE A 59 -8.05 17.46 3.50
N ARG A 60 -7.89 18.53 2.70
CA ARG A 60 -7.64 19.89 3.21
C ARG A 60 -8.86 20.55 3.83
N LEU A 61 -10.03 20.38 3.22
CA LEU A 61 -11.26 21.08 3.64
C LEU A 61 -12.08 20.30 4.67
N ARG A 62 -12.07 18.97 4.57
CA ARG A 62 -12.89 18.03 5.34
C ARG A 62 -12.08 16.78 5.70
N PRO A 63 -10.98 16.91 6.47
CA PRO A 63 -10.09 15.78 6.80
C PRO A 63 -10.84 14.62 7.46
N GLN A 64 -11.86 14.91 8.28
CA GLN A 64 -12.70 13.90 8.92
C GLN A 64 -13.29 12.90 7.90
N ALA A 65 -13.72 13.37 6.72
CA ALA A 65 -14.32 12.51 5.69
C ALA A 65 -13.30 11.51 5.11
N PHE A 66 -12.04 11.92 4.95
CA PHE A 66 -10.96 11.02 4.55
C PHE A 66 -10.71 9.98 5.63
N TYR A 67 -10.55 10.43 6.88
CA TYR A 67 -10.23 9.56 8.00
C TYR A 67 -11.33 8.53 8.26
N GLU A 68 -12.60 8.93 8.30
CA GLU A 68 -13.74 8.02 8.47
C GLU A 68 -13.81 6.97 7.36
N TRP A 69 -13.59 7.37 6.11
CA TRP A 69 -13.54 6.45 4.99
C TRP A 69 -12.33 5.50 5.06
N ALA A 70 -11.17 6.01 5.47
CA ALA A 70 -9.92 5.25 5.55
C ALA A 70 -9.87 4.31 6.77
N ARG A 71 -10.69 4.54 7.81
CA ARG A 71 -10.70 3.77 9.07
C ARG A 71 -10.77 2.25 8.88
N PRO A 72 -11.74 1.67 8.13
CA PRO A 72 -11.77 0.22 7.90
C PRO A 72 -10.54 -0.29 7.15
N LEU A 73 -10.02 0.50 6.20
CA LEU A 73 -8.82 0.13 5.43
C LEU A 73 -7.57 0.16 6.31
N ALA A 74 -7.45 1.13 7.21
CA ALA A 74 -6.34 1.24 8.15
C ALA A 74 -6.27 0.02 9.10
N GLU A 75 -7.42 -0.46 9.59
CA GLU A 75 -7.48 -1.68 10.40
C GLU A 75 -7.00 -2.92 9.63
N GLN A 76 -7.41 -3.06 8.36
CA GLN A 76 -6.97 -4.15 7.49
C GLN A 76 -5.46 -4.09 7.22
N LEU A 77 -4.93 -2.89 6.95
CA LEU A 77 -3.52 -2.67 6.67
C LEU A 77 -2.62 -3.00 7.86
N LEU A 78 -3.03 -2.66 9.09
CA LEU A 78 -2.27 -2.99 10.30
C LEU A 78 -2.20 -4.51 10.56
N ARG A 79 -3.24 -5.26 10.18
CA ARG A 79 -3.31 -6.72 10.41
C ARG A 79 -2.75 -7.55 9.25
N ALA A 80 -2.65 -6.99 8.06
CA ALA A 80 -2.22 -7.71 6.87
C ALA A 80 -0.80 -8.26 7.06
N GLU A 81 -0.57 -9.50 6.64
CA GLU A 81 0.75 -10.13 6.59
C GLU A 81 1.15 -10.39 5.12
N PRO A 82 2.46 -10.42 4.79
CA PRO A 82 2.87 -10.77 3.45
C PRO A 82 2.38 -12.17 3.06
N ASN A 83 1.85 -12.29 1.86
CA ASN A 83 1.39 -13.56 1.28
C ASN A 83 2.47 -14.21 0.39
N PRO A 84 2.26 -15.42 -0.15
CA PRO A 84 3.25 -16.12 -0.98
C PRO A 84 3.78 -15.30 -2.17
N ALA A 85 2.98 -14.42 -2.79
CA ALA A 85 3.43 -13.61 -3.91
C ALA A 85 4.51 -12.59 -3.48
N HIS A 86 4.37 -11.99 -2.30
CA HIS A 86 5.38 -11.07 -1.76
C HIS A 86 6.68 -11.81 -1.45
N ARG A 87 6.57 -12.98 -0.81
CA ARG A 87 7.74 -13.81 -0.47
C ARG A 87 8.46 -14.31 -1.72
N ALA A 88 7.73 -14.70 -2.76
CA ALA A 88 8.32 -15.11 -4.03
C ALA A 88 9.11 -13.97 -4.71
N LEU A 89 8.63 -12.72 -4.65
CA LEU A 89 9.40 -11.58 -5.17
C LEU A 89 10.66 -11.31 -4.35
N ALA A 90 10.59 -11.45 -3.02
CA ALA A 90 11.77 -11.32 -2.15
C ALA A 90 12.80 -12.43 -2.45
N GLU A 91 12.35 -13.67 -2.64
CA GLU A 91 13.20 -14.81 -2.99
C GLU A 91 13.87 -14.62 -4.37
N LEU A 92 13.12 -14.15 -5.38
CA LEU A 92 13.69 -13.82 -6.69
C LEU A 92 14.73 -12.69 -6.61
N GLU A 93 14.56 -11.72 -5.71
CA GLU A 93 15.57 -10.69 -5.45
C GLU A 93 16.81 -11.28 -4.77
N GLU A 94 16.63 -12.16 -3.79
CA GLU A 94 17.72 -12.87 -3.12
C GLU A 94 18.53 -13.75 -4.07
N MET A 95 17.86 -14.43 -5.01
CA MET A 95 18.49 -15.20 -6.09
C MET A 95 19.21 -14.32 -7.13
N GLY A 96 19.08 -12.99 -7.03
CA GLY A 96 19.67 -12.04 -7.98
C GLY A 96 18.97 -11.99 -9.34
N LEU A 97 17.80 -12.62 -9.46
CA LEU A 97 16.97 -12.63 -10.68
C LEU A 97 16.11 -11.37 -10.79
N LEU A 98 15.66 -10.83 -9.65
CA LEU A 98 14.93 -9.58 -9.56
C LEU A 98 15.82 -8.47 -9.01
N ARG A 99 15.73 -7.27 -9.58
CA ARG A 99 16.58 -6.12 -9.20
C ARG A 99 15.87 -5.11 -8.32
N ALA A 100 14.56 -4.99 -8.46
CA ALA A 100 13.75 -4.08 -7.67
C ALA A 100 12.26 -4.44 -7.78
N VAL A 101 11.50 -4.05 -6.76
CA VAL A 101 10.05 -3.97 -6.80
C VAL A 101 9.66 -2.50 -6.89
N ILE A 102 8.90 -2.14 -7.92
CA ILE A 102 8.19 -0.86 -8.01
C ILE A 102 6.76 -1.13 -7.58
N THR A 103 6.24 -0.37 -6.61
CA THR A 103 4.89 -0.60 -6.07
C THR A 103 4.07 0.68 -6.01
N GLN A 104 2.78 0.54 -6.32
CA GLN A 104 1.76 1.55 -6.07
C GLN A 104 1.12 1.41 -4.68
N ASN A 105 1.45 0.35 -3.94
CA ASN A 105 0.88 0.08 -2.63
C ASN A 105 1.61 0.88 -1.55
N ILE A 106 0.89 1.18 -0.47
CA ILE A 106 1.39 1.92 0.70
C ILE A 106 1.49 1.03 1.96
N ASP A 107 1.23 -0.27 1.80
CA ASP A 107 1.04 -1.25 2.87
C ASP A 107 2.35 -1.78 3.48
N GLY A 108 3.48 -1.59 2.81
CA GLY A 108 4.80 -2.04 3.26
C GLY A 108 5.00 -3.55 3.25
N LEU A 109 4.12 -4.33 2.60
CA LEU A 109 4.19 -5.80 2.64
C LEU A 109 5.41 -6.37 1.90
N HIS A 110 5.93 -5.67 0.89
CA HIS A 110 7.17 -6.08 0.19
C HIS A 110 8.37 -6.04 1.13
N GLN A 111 8.54 -4.94 1.86
CA GLN A 111 9.62 -4.79 2.82
C GLN A 111 9.52 -5.83 3.94
N ARG A 112 8.31 -6.06 4.46
CA ARG A 112 8.04 -7.07 5.48
C ARG A 112 8.25 -8.51 4.97
N ALA A 113 8.12 -8.76 3.67
CA ALA A 113 8.42 -10.04 3.05
C ALA A 113 9.92 -10.29 2.87
N GLY A 114 10.76 -9.26 3.01
CA GLY A 114 12.21 -9.34 2.86
C GLY A 114 12.77 -8.66 1.61
N SER A 115 11.92 -8.07 0.76
CA SER A 115 12.40 -7.32 -0.41
C SER A 115 13.20 -6.10 0.05
N ARG A 116 14.39 -5.91 -0.53
CA ARG A 116 15.37 -4.89 -0.11
C ARG A 116 15.27 -3.62 -0.94
N ARG A 117 15.10 -3.73 -2.27
CA ARG A 117 14.97 -2.57 -3.16
C ARG A 117 13.52 -2.36 -3.60
N VAL A 118 12.77 -1.67 -2.76
CA VAL A 118 11.36 -1.30 -3.01
C VAL A 118 11.25 0.18 -3.33
N LEU A 119 10.61 0.51 -4.47
CA LEU A 119 10.33 1.87 -4.94
C LEU A 119 8.83 2.15 -4.81
N GLU A 120 8.46 2.94 -3.81
CA GLU A 120 7.07 3.25 -3.44
C GLU A 120 6.56 4.51 -4.18
N LEU A 121 5.74 4.31 -5.23
CA LEU A 121 5.26 5.40 -6.09
C LEU A 121 4.24 6.32 -5.39
N HIS A 122 3.44 5.77 -4.47
CA HIS A 122 2.41 6.50 -3.74
C HIS A 122 2.82 6.81 -2.29
N GLY A 123 4.12 6.68 -1.98
CA GLY A 123 4.64 6.85 -0.63
C GLY A 123 4.26 5.68 0.28
N HIS A 124 4.12 5.95 1.57
CA HIS A 124 3.97 4.94 2.60
C HIS A 124 3.21 5.45 3.82
N LEU A 125 2.72 4.53 4.64
CA LEU A 125 2.03 4.88 5.88
C LEU A 125 2.93 5.15 7.08
N ARG A 126 4.26 5.02 6.97
CA ARG A 126 5.20 5.12 8.12
C ARG A 126 5.35 6.53 8.70
N GLU A 127 5.03 7.55 7.91
CA GLU A 127 5.17 8.96 8.29
C GLU A 127 3.98 9.78 7.80
N ALA A 128 3.67 10.87 8.51
CA ALA A 128 2.66 11.85 8.13
C ALA A 128 3.27 13.25 8.12
N THR A 129 2.77 14.12 7.24
CA THR A 129 3.29 15.50 7.09
C THR A 129 2.22 16.51 7.46
N CYS A 130 2.52 17.36 8.45
CA CYS A 130 1.58 18.38 8.87
C CYS A 130 1.28 19.39 7.75
N LEU A 131 -0.01 19.61 7.46
CA LEU A 131 -0.44 20.55 6.44
C LEU A 131 -0.14 22.03 6.75
N LYS A 132 0.12 22.36 8.03
CA LYS A 132 0.40 23.72 8.50
C LYS A 132 1.90 24.01 8.58
N CYS A 133 2.63 23.27 9.41
CA CYS A 133 4.05 23.55 9.66
C CYS A 133 5.02 22.65 8.87
N ARG A 134 4.52 21.72 8.04
CA ARG A 134 5.30 20.78 7.22
C ARG A 134 6.21 19.83 8.01
N ARG A 135 6.08 19.76 9.34
CA ARG A 135 6.79 18.78 10.15
C ARG A 135 6.35 17.37 9.74
N ILE A 136 7.33 16.53 9.45
CA ILE A 136 7.17 15.09 9.24
C ILE A 136 7.24 14.42 10.61
N VAL A 137 6.29 13.52 10.90
CA VAL A 137 6.23 12.77 12.15
C VAL A 137 5.96 11.29 11.85
N PRO A 138 6.46 10.36 12.68
CA PRO A 138 6.10 8.95 12.55
C PRO A 138 4.60 8.74 12.83
N THR A 139 3.99 7.78 12.14
CA THR A 139 2.58 7.40 12.33
C THR A 139 2.39 6.30 13.37
N GLN A 140 3.48 5.75 13.93
CA GLN A 140 3.41 4.72 14.97
C GLN A 140 2.55 5.19 16.15
N GLY A 141 1.52 4.43 16.52
CA GLY A 141 0.58 4.79 17.59
C GLY A 141 -0.45 5.86 17.20
N MET A 142 -0.26 6.54 16.08
CA MET A 142 -1.21 7.54 15.55
C MET A 142 -2.40 6.86 14.91
N ILE A 143 -2.15 5.83 14.09
CA ILE A 143 -3.20 5.09 13.40
C ILE A 143 -4.07 4.36 14.44
N GLU A 144 -3.45 3.70 15.41
CA GLU A 144 -4.14 3.00 16.51
C GLU A 144 -5.02 3.97 17.31
N ARG A 145 -4.48 5.13 17.71
CA ARG A 145 -5.27 6.16 18.40
C ARG A 145 -6.45 6.64 17.56
N PHE A 146 -6.26 6.85 16.27
CA PHE A 146 -7.35 7.22 15.37
C PHE A 146 -8.39 6.10 15.29
N LEU A 147 -7.98 4.84 15.19
CA LEU A 147 -8.89 3.69 15.19
C LEU A 147 -9.69 3.60 16.49
N ASP A 148 -9.11 3.92 17.64
CA ASP A 148 -9.78 3.86 18.94
C ASP A 148 -10.75 5.03 19.17
N THR A 149 -10.31 6.25 18.85
CA THR A 149 -11.03 7.49 19.23
C THR A 149 -11.88 8.08 18.10
N GLY A 150 -11.54 7.79 16.84
CA GLY A 150 -12.10 8.47 15.67
C GLY A 150 -11.62 9.92 15.50
N GLU A 151 -10.72 10.41 16.36
CA GLU A 151 -10.20 11.77 16.30
C GLU A 151 -9.14 11.94 15.21
N VAL A 152 -9.31 12.94 14.35
CA VAL A 152 -8.33 13.29 13.31
C VAL A 152 -6.97 13.62 13.94
N PRO A 153 -5.89 12.92 13.56
CA PRO A 153 -4.55 13.22 14.00
C PRO A 153 -4.13 14.68 13.76
N ARG A 154 -3.53 15.29 14.80
CA ARG A 154 -3.04 16.66 14.75
C ARG A 154 -1.60 16.77 15.21
N CYS A 155 -0.88 17.65 14.54
CA CYS A 155 0.46 18.08 14.91
C CYS A 155 0.40 18.97 16.17
N GLN A 156 1.53 19.09 16.88
CA GLN A 156 1.69 20.03 18.01
C GLN A 156 1.32 21.48 17.66
N CYS A 157 1.44 21.90 16.39
CA CYS A 157 1.03 23.23 15.94
C CYS A 157 -0.48 23.40 15.68
N GLY A 158 -1.28 22.35 15.95
CA GLY A 158 -2.72 22.24 15.71
C GLY A 158 -3.12 21.87 14.27
N GLY A 159 -2.17 21.79 13.34
CA GLY A 159 -2.43 21.42 11.95
C GLY A 159 -2.75 19.92 11.78
N VAL A 160 -3.59 19.61 10.81
CA VAL A 160 -3.93 18.22 10.43
C VAL A 160 -2.67 17.49 9.95
N LEU A 161 -2.54 16.23 10.39
CA LEU A 161 -1.55 15.28 9.91
C LEU A 161 -2.16 14.35 8.87
#